data_AF-A0A2T5HG93-F1
#
_entry.id   AF-A0A2T5HG93-F1
#
_cell.length_a   1.000
_cell.length_b   1.000
_cell.length_c   1.000
_cell.angle_alpha   90.00
_cell.angle_beta   90.00
_cell.angle_gamma   90.00
#
_symmetry.space_group_name_H-M   'P 1'
#
loop_
_entity.id
_entity.type
_entity.pdbx_description
1 polymer ?
#
loop_
_entity_poly.entity_id
_entity_poly.type
_entity_poly.pdbx_seq_one_letter_code
_entity_poly.pdbx_strand_id
1 'polypeptide(L)'
;MNRWKVAFFSLLLLSSCAIAFLAYGFVDMAYTTTYMRDSFDRTEKNLERLSLLFPKQTYRKKDILHLLRSHNKYELIAETSCSIQVDGLRFEFDEKDHLLSINTRADSESEAPCNPR
;
A
#
# COMPACT_ATOMS: atom_id res chain seq x y z
N MET A 1 -40.20 -31.91 -32.02
CA MET A 1 -38.83 -31.65 -31.55
C MET A 1 -38.76 -31.97 -30.05
N ASN A 2 -37.85 -32.85 -29.60
CA ASN A 2 -37.81 -33.27 -28.19
C ASN A 2 -37.43 -32.10 -27.28
N ARG A 3 -38.37 -31.68 -26.43
CA ARG A 3 -38.21 -30.53 -25.51
C ARG A 3 -36.95 -30.62 -24.65
N TRP A 4 -36.60 -31.83 -24.21
CA TRP A 4 -35.38 -32.07 -23.42
C TRP A 4 -34.08 -31.81 -24.19
N LYS A 5 -34.02 -32.15 -25.49
CA LYS A 5 -32.82 -31.90 -26.31
C LYS A 5 -32.59 -30.40 -26.49
N VAL A 6 -33.65 -29.64 -26.72
CA VAL A 6 -33.58 -28.17 -26.89
C VAL A 6 -33.09 -27.51 -25.59
N ALA A 7 -33.63 -27.89 -24.43
CA ALA A 7 -33.21 -27.37 -23.14
C ALA A 7 -31.74 -27.69 -22.82
N PHE A 8 -31.26 -28.89 -23.17
CA PHE A 8 -29.87 -29.27 -22.98
C PHE A 8 -28.92 -28.40 -23.81
N PHE A 9 -29.19 -28.25 -25.11
CA PHE A 9 -28.32 -27.45 -25.98
C PHE A 9 -28.38 -25.96 -25.64
N SER A 10 -29.52 -25.43 -25.24
CA SER A 10 -29.61 -24.03 -24.79
C SER A 10 -28.83 -23.78 -23.51
N LEU A 11 -28.91 -24.70 -22.54
CA LEU A 11 -28.17 -24.58 -21.28
C LEU A 11 -26.66 -24.75 -21.50
N LEU A 12 -26.26 -25.67 -22.38
CA LEU A 12 -24.86 -25.88 -22.73
C LEU A 12 -24.25 -24.66 -23.42
N LEU A 13 -24.98 -24.04 -24.36
CA LEU A 13 -24.53 -22.80 -24.99
C LEU A 13 -24.40 -21.67 -23.97
N LEU A 14 -25.43 -21.47 -23.12
CA LEU A 14 -25.43 -20.44 -22.10
C LEU A 14 -24.27 -20.63 -21.10
N SER A 15 -24.07 -21.86 -20.64
CA SER A 15 -22.97 -22.21 -19.73
C SER A 15 -21.60 -21.99 -20.37
N SER A 16 -21.43 -22.38 -21.64
CA SER A 16 -20.19 -22.15 -22.37
C SER A 16 -19.88 -20.66 -22.52
N CYS A 17 -20.88 -19.83 -22.86
CA CYS A 17 -20.72 -18.38 -22.90
C CYS A 17 -20.39 -17.78 -21.53
N ALA A 18 -21.03 -18.26 -20.46
CA ALA A 18 -20.77 -17.79 -19.10
C ALA A 18 -19.33 -18.12 -18.66
N ILE A 19 -18.84 -19.33 -18.95
CA ILE A 19 -17.46 -19.73 -18.65
C ILE A 19 -16.46 -18.85 -19.41
N ALA A 20 -16.70 -18.60 -20.70
CA ALA A 20 -15.83 -17.76 -21.51
C ALA A 20 -15.78 -16.32 -20.98
N PHE A 21 -16.93 -15.75 -20.58
CA PHE A 21 -17.02 -14.43 -19.99
C PHE A 21 -16.26 -14.34 -18.66
N LEU A 22 -16.43 -15.33 -17.79
CA LEU A 22 -15.69 -15.40 -16.52
C LEU A 22 -14.19 -15.53 -16.76
N ALA A 23 -13.76 -16.39 -17.68
CA ALA A 23 -12.35 -16.56 -18.02
C ALA A 23 -11.73 -15.25 -18.51
N TYR A 24 -12.45 -14.48 -19.35
CA TYR A 24 -12.01 -13.15 -19.76
C TYR A 24 -11.86 -12.20 -18.58
N GLY A 25 -12.85 -12.15 -17.68
CA GLY A 25 -12.79 -11.33 -16.46
C GLY A 25 -11.62 -11.70 -15.55
N PHE A 26 -11.32 -12.99 -15.40
CA PHE A 26 -10.15 -13.44 -14.64
C PHE A 26 -8.83 -12.96 -15.24
N VAL A 27 -8.69 -13.00 -16.56
CA VAL A 27 -7.48 -12.51 -17.25
C VAL A 27 -7.33 -11.00 -17.02
N ASP A 28 -8.39 -10.22 -17.18
CA ASP A 28 -8.37 -8.77 -16.97
C ASP A 28 -8.03 -8.39 -15.52
N MET A 29 -8.62 -9.08 -14.53
CA MET A 29 -8.29 -8.90 -13.12
C MET A 29 -6.83 -9.27 -12.82
N ALA A 30 -6.31 -10.33 -13.44
CA ALA A 30 -4.92 -10.75 -13.28
C ALA A 30 -3.96 -9.66 -13.79
N TYR A 31 -4.17 -9.16 -15.01
CA TYR A 31 -3.36 -8.07 -15.55
C TYR A 31 -3.43 -6.82 -14.68
N THR A 32 -4.63 -6.39 -14.30
CA THR A 32 -4.81 -5.19 -13.47
C THR A 32 -4.07 -5.32 -12.14
N THR A 33 -4.18 -6.49 -11.50
CA THR A 33 -3.47 -6.78 -10.24
C THR A 33 -1.96 -6.73 -10.43
N THR A 34 -1.43 -7.31 -11.50
CA THR A 34 0.01 -7.28 -11.79
C THR A 34 0.51 -5.86 -12.04
N TYR A 35 -0.21 -5.06 -12.82
CA TYR A 35 0.18 -3.67 -13.10
C TYR A 35 0.11 -2.78 -11.86
N MET A 36 -0.93 -2.95 -11.03
CA MET A 36 -1.03 -2.24 -9.75
C MET A 36 0.15 -2.61 -8.85
N ARG A 37 0.45 -3.90 -8.72
CA ARG A 37 1.59 -4.38 -7.92
C ARG A 37 2.91 -3.80 -8.39
N ASP A 38 3.20 -3.85 -9.69
CA ASP A 38 4.46 -3.31 -10.24
C ASP A 38 4.56 -1.78 -10.09
N SER A 39 3.42 -1.08 -10.15
CA SER A 39 3.37 0.37 -9.89
C SER A 39 3.62 0.71 -8.42
N PHE A 40 3.07 -0.07 -7.50
CA PHE A 40 3.35 0.07 -6.07
C PHE A 40 4.81 -0.25 -5.74
N ASP A 41 5.36 -1.36 -6.26
CA ASP A 41 6.76 -1.75 -6.06
C ASP A 41 7.72 -0.66 -6.58
N ARG A 42 7.41 -0.03 -7.71
CA ARG A 42 8.21 1.10 -8.23
C ARG A 42 8.11 2.35 -7.36
N THR A 43 6.90 2.66 -6.89
CA THR A 43 6.66 3.82 -6.01
C THR A 43 7.41 3.64 -4.71
N GLU A 44 7.29 2.46 -4.10
CA GLU A 44 8.01 2.09 -2.88
C GLU A 44 9.53 2.21 -3.04
N LYS A 45 10.12 1.66 -4.12
CA LYS A 45 11.55 1.81 -4.40
C LYS A 45 11.98 3.27 -4.55
N ASN A 46 11.13 4.11 -5.13
CA ASN A 46 11.42 5.54 -5.25
C ASN A 46 11.35 6.24 -3.89
N LEU A 47 10.36 5.92 -3.05
CA LEU A 47 10.28 6.43 -1.69
C LEU A 47 11.46 5.96 -0.83
N GLU A 48 11.89 4.72 -0.95
CA GLU A 48 13.06 4.19 -0.25
C GLU A 48 14.34 4.95 -0.67
N ARG A 49 14.51 5.24 -1.97
CA ARG A 49 15.62 6.08 -2.43
C ARG A 49 15.54 7.50 -1.88
N LEU A 50 14.36 8.10 -1.83
CA LEU A 50 14.15 9.42 -1.25
C LEU A 50 14.43 9.43 0.26
N SER A 51 14.06 8.38 0.98
CA SER A 51 14.30 8.27 2.42
C SER A 51 15.78 8.14 2.77
N LEU A 52 16.58 7.54 1.88
CA LEU A 52 18.04 7.49 2.00
C LEU A 52 18.70 8.85 1.76
N LEU A 53 18.14 9.67 0.87
CA LEU A 53 18.64 11.03 0.59
C LEU A 53 18.19 12.05 1.64
N PHE A 54 17.16 11.72 2.42
CA PHE A 54 16.65 12.59 3.47
C PHE A 54 17.72 12.74 4.58
N PRO A 55 18.11 13.97 4.97
CA PRO A 55 19.20 14.17 5.91
C PRO A 55 18.79 13.72 7.31
N LYS A 56 19.26 12.54 7.68
CA LYS A 56 19.06 11.91 8.99
C LYS A 56 19.82 12.72 10.05
N GLN A 57 19.26 12.83 11.24
CA GLN A 57 19.78 13.63 12.38
C GLN A 57 19.76 15.16 12.27
N THR A 58 19.35 15.76 11.15
CA THR A 58 19.12 17.21 11.10
C THR A 58 17.73 17.61 11.61
N TYR A 59 16.74 16.74 11.37
CA TYR A 59 15.34 17.03 11.70
C TYR A 59 14.95 16.46 13.05
N ARG A 60 14.26 17.29 13.84
CA ARG A 60 13.61 16.86 15.08
C ARG A 60 12.18 16.42 14.82
N LYS A 61 11.64 15.58 15.69
CA LYS A 61 10.24 15.13 15.68
C LYS A 61 9.23 16.25 15.47
N LYS A 62 9.36 17.35 16.23
CA LYS A 62 8.48 18.53 16.12
C LYS A 62 8.52 19.22 14.76
N ASP A 63 9.68 19.23 14.11
CA ASP A 63 9.86 19.91 12.83
C ASP A 63 9.20 19.09 11.71
N ILE A 64 9.36 17.76 11.77
CA ILE A 64 8.68 16.81 10.88
C ILE A 64 7.16 16.90 11.08
N LEU A 65 6.69 16.90 12.32
CA LEU A 65 5.27 17.02 12.63
C LEU A 65 4.68 18.34 12.09
N HIS A 66 5.42 19.45 12.25
CA HIS A 66 5.00 20.74 11.72
C HIS A 66 4.96 20.73 10.19
N LEU A 67 5.97 20.16 9.52
CA LEU A 67 5.99 20.02 8.07
C LEU A 67 4.81 19.18 7.57
N LEU A 68 4.56 18.02 8.18
CA LEU A 68 3.45 17.14 7.84
C LEU A 68 2.10 17.86 8.00
N ARG A 69 1.85 18.51 9.15
CA ARG A 69 0.61 19.26 9.37
C ARG A 69 0.46 20.50 8.49
N SER A 70 1.57 21.11 8.05
CA SER A 70 1.53 22.28 7.18
C SER A 70 1.05 21.93 5.77
N HIS A 71 1.42 20.75 5.26
CA HIS A 71 1.06 20.29 3.92
C HIS A 71 -0.22 19.45 3.92
N ASN A 72 -0.42 18.60 4.94
CA ASN A 72 -1.52 17.66 5.03
C ASN A 72 -2.40 17.96 6.26
N LYS A 73 -3.19 19.04 6.18
CA LYS A 73 -4.00 19.55 7.31
C LYS A 73 -5.08 18.59 7.82
N TYR A 74 -5.52 17.65 7.00
CA TYR A 74 -6.66 16.77 7.28
C TYR A 74 -6.31 15.29 7.39
N GLU A 75 -5.03 14.93 7.20
CA GLU A 75 -4.59 13.54 7.34
C GLU A 75 -4.50 13.14 8.81
N LEU A 76 -4.81 11.86 9.06
CA LEU A 76 -4.68 11.27 10.38
C LEU A 76 -3.21 10.96 10.64
N ILE A 77 -2.58 11.75 11.49
CA ILE A 77 -1.22 11.53 11.93
C ILE A 77 -1.26 10.75 13.24
N ALA A 78 -0.81 9.50 13.22
CA ALA A 78 -0.62 8.72 14.44
C ALA A 78 0.74 9.09 15.05
N GLU A 79 0.72 9.63 16.27
CA GLU A 79 1.93 10.02 16.99
C GLU A 79 2.13 9.13 18.22
N THR A 80 3.24 8.41 18.26
CA THR A 80 3.71 7.63 19.41
C THR A 80 4.92 8.35 20.03
N SER A 81 5.42 7.88 21.18
CA SER A 81 6.63 8.45 21.81
C SER A 81 7.82 8.50 20.85
N CYS A 82 8.10 7.40 20.12
CA CYS A 82 9.28 7.26 19.27
C CYS A 82 8.99 7.22 17.77
N SER A 83 7.72 7.40 17.36
CA SER A 83 7.32 7.31 15.96
C SER A 83 6.26 8.34 15.59
N ILE A 84 6.27 8.73 14.32
CA ILE A 84 5.15 9.44 13.69
C ILE A 84 4.78 8.64 12.45
N GLN A 85 3.51 8.25 12.31
CA GLN A 85 3.01 7.55 11.13
C GLN A 85 1.95 8.37 10.40
N VAL A 86 2.09 8.44 9.07
CA VAL A 86 1.19 9.11 8.13
C VAL A 86 1.15 8.27 6.84
N ASP A 87 -0.03 7.85 6.39
CA ASP A 87 -0.27 7.20 5.09
C ASP A 87 0.80 6.17 4.67
N GLY A 88 1.03 5.15 5.51
CA GLY A 88 1.99 4.07 5.23
C GLY A 88 3.47 4.43 5.43
N LEU A 89 3.77 5.68 5.78
CA LEU A 89 5.11 6.13 6.16
C LEU A 89 5.22 6.22 7.68
N ARG A 90 6.26 5.64 8.26
CA ARG A 90 6.59 5.77 9.69
C ARG A 90 7.97 6.37 9.82
N PHE A 91 8.04 7.52 10.48
CA PHE A 91 9.28 8.19 10.87
C PHE A 91 9.66 7.68 12.25
N GLU A 92 10.86 7.14 12.40
CA GLU A 92 11.39 6.62 13.65
C GLU A 92 12.40 7.60 14.25
N PHE A 93 12.23 7.88 15.53
CA PHE A 93 13.02 8.86 16.26
C PHE A 93 13.80 8.19 17.40
N ASP A 94 14.98 8.75 17.66
CA ASP A 94 15.81 8.43 18.83
C ASP A 94 15.24 9.08 20.12
N GLU A 95 15.74 8.70 21.29
CA GLU A 95 15.40 9.33 22.58
C GLU A 95 15.67 10.85 22.60
N LYS A 96 16.58 11.31 21.74
CA LYS A 96 16.92 12.73 21.56
C LYS A 96 16.03 13.45 20.54
N ASP A 97 14.91 12.86 20.15
CA ASP A 97 13.96 13.34 19.13
C ASP A 97 14.55 13.49 17.72
N HIS A 98 15.69 12.88 17.44
CA HIS A 98 16.34 12.94 16.13
C HIS A 98 15.82 11.83 15.21
N LEU A 99 15.57 12.16 13.94
CA LEU A 99 15.17 11.18 12.94
C LEU A 99 16.28 10.15 12.72
N LEU A 100 15.98 8.88 13.02
CA LEU A 100 16.85 7.72 12.79
C LEU A 100 16.59 7.11 11.42
N SER A 101 15.32 6.86 11.13
CA SER A 101 14.91 6.06 9.98
C SER A 101 13.53 6.49 9.49
N ILE A 102 13.24 6.20 8.22
CA ILE A 102 11.90 6.35 7.65
C ILE A 102 11.56 4.99 7.06
N ASN A 103 10.56 4.34 7.63
CA ASN A 103 9.99 3.10 7.15
C ASN A 103 8.87 3.42 6.15
N THR A 104 9.03 3.00 4.90
CA THR A 104 8.06 3.22 3.81
C THR A 104 7.01 2.12 3.69
N ARG A 105 7.01 1.17 4.63
CA ARG A 105 6.18 -0.05 4.68
C ARG A 105 5.37 -0.15 5.98
N ALA A 106 5.09 0.98 6.63
CA ALA A 106 4.56 1.01 7.99
C ALA A 106 3.19 0.32 8.16
N ASP A 107 2.39 0.26 7.10
CA ASP A 107 1.07 -0.41 7.12
C ASP A 107 1.19 -1.94 7.00
N SER A 108 2.31 -2.42 6.45
CA SER A 108 2.60 -3.86 6.32
C SER A 108 3.49 -4.42 7.42
N GLU A 109 4.17 -3.55 8.19
CA GLU A 109 5.11 -3.93 9.25
C GLU A 109 4.64 -3.45 10.63
N SER A 110 4.57 -4.38 11.59
CA SER A 110 4.27 -4.05 12.98
C SER A 110 5.25 -3.03 13.53
N GLU A 111 4.76 -2.07 14.30
CA GLU A 111 5.61 -1.07 14.96
C GLU A 111 6.66 -1.76 15.83
N ALA A 112 7.93 -1.52 15.51
CA ALA A 112 9.02 -2.01 16.33
C ALA A 112 8.94 -1.33 17.71
N PRO A 113 9.15 -2.07 18.82
CA PRO A 113 9.24 -1.44 20.12
C PRO A 113 10.34 -0.38 20.07
N CYS A 114 10.10 0.78 20.70
CA CYS A 114 11.11 1.82 20.90
C CYS A 114 12.40 1.14 21.36
N ASN A 115 13.43 1.10 20.52
CA ASN A 115 14.65 0.39 20.80
C ASN A 115 15.55 1.31 21.64
N PRO A 116 15.80 1.00 22.92
CA PRO A 116 16.76 1.75 23.71
C PRO A 116 18.15 1.31 23.23
N ARG A 117 18.77 2.10 22.34
CA ARG A 117 20.18 1.91 22.00
C ARG A 117 21.05 2.92 22.71
#